data_AF-A0A0Q7TG38-F1
#
_entry.id   AF-A0A0Q7TG38-F1
#
_cell.length_a   1.000
_cell.length_b   1.000
_cell.length_c   1.000
_cell.angle_alpha   90.00
_cell.angle_beta   90.00
_cell.angle_gamma   90.00
#
_symmetry.space_group_name_H-M   'P 1'
#
loop_
_entity.id
_entity.type
_entity.pdbx_description
1 polymer ?
#
loop_
_entity_poly.entity_id
_entity_poly.type
_entity_poly.pdbx_seq_one_letter_code
_entity_poly.pdbx_strand_id
1 'polypeptide(L)'
;MTAEPTLQSYDVLGVQVSVTTLTTASTAIHAWAKDKTSRFVCIRDVHGIMQAYDDPELSELHKSAAMVTPDGMPLVWIGRRAGLPVERTCGPDLMDRVLSDSATSGLRHYFFGGKPGVAERLKAVFEDRYPGLRVVGASTPPFRELTDEELQAVAAEISASGADVVWIGLSTPKQEFLMRRLVAHTSTTLIGVGAAFDFHTGAVKRAPRWIQKAGIESLFRLASEPRRLWRRYLIMAPRFVFLIARQSAGRLLHSRR
;
A
#
# COMPACT_ATOMS: atom_id res chain seq x y z
N MET A 1 -13.60 -23.36 -10.34
CA MET A 1 -12.58 -22.30 -10.36
C MET A 1 -13.11 -21.14 -11.18
N THR A 2 -13.88 -20.23 -10.59
CA THR A 2 -14.21 -18.95 -11.22
C THR A 2 -12.94 -18.11 -11.19
N ALA A 3 -12.40 -17.76 -12.36
CA ALA A 3 -11.26 -16.86 -12.45
C ALA A 3 -11.58 -15.58 -11.67
N GLU A 4 -10.69 -15.18 -10.76
CA GLU A 4 -10.84 -13.91 -10.05
C GLU A 4 -10.93 -12.78 -11.07
N PRO A 5 -11.79 -11.77 -10.86
CA PRO A 5 -11.74 -10.57 -11.69
C PRO A 5 -10.40 -9.88 -11.43
N THR A 6 -9.42 -10.13 -12.30
CA THR A 6 -8.14 -9.41 -12.30
C THR A 6 -8.46 -7.93 -12.41
N LEU A 7 -8.09 -7.14 -11.40
CA LEU A 7 -8.26 -5.68 -11.45
C LEU A 7 -7.54 -5.18 -12.71
N GLN A 8 -8.25 -4.39 -13.52
CA GLN A 8 -7.63 -3.72 -14.64
C GLN A 8 -6.41 -2.93 -14.13
N SER A 9 -5.32 -2.97 -14.86
CA SER A 9 -4.08 -2.29 -14.51
C SER A 9 -3.52 -1.49 -15.68
N TYR A 10 -2.56 -0.62 -15.38
CA TYR A 10 -1.78 0.12 -16.36
C TYR A 10 -0.31 0.10 -15.94
N ASP A 11 0.55 -0.16 -16.92
CA ASP A 11 1.99 -0.26 -16.71
C ASP A 11 2.62 1.13 -16.50
N VAL A 12 3.36 1.28 -15.40
CA VAL A 12 4.18 2.45 -15.07
C VAL A 12 5.59 1.95 -14.79
N LEU A 13 6.50 2.15 -15.76
CA LEU A 13 7.90 1.74 -15.67
C LEU A 13 8.11 0.26 -15.27
N GLY A 14 7.27 -0.66 -15.75
CA GLY A 14 7.33 -2.10 -15.46
C GLY A 14 6.42 -2.56 -14.33
N VAL A 15 5.88 -1.63 -13.52
CA VAL A 15 4.94 -1.94 -12.43
C VAL A 15 3.51 -1.83 -12.93
N GLN A 16 2.72 -2.89 -12.75
CA GLN A 16 1.29 -2.92 -13.09
C GLN A 16 0.48 -2.22 -11.99
N VAL A 17 0.21 -0.93 -12.15
CA VAL A 17 -0.60 -0.15 -11.20
C VAL A 17 -2.07 -0.43 -11.44
N SER A 18 -2.81 -0.84 -10.40
CA SER A 18 -4.23 -1.18 -10.49
C SER A 18 -5.10 0.06 -10.64
N VAL A 19 -6.08 0.00 -11.55
CA VAL A 19 -7.13 1.01 -11.73
C VAL A 19 -8.05 0.94 -10.52
N THR A 20 -7.84 1.82 -9.55
CA THR A 20 -8.50 1.77 -8.25
C THR A 20 -9.03 3.13 -7.82
N THR A 21 -10.07 3.07 -7.00
CA THR A 21 -10.60 4.13 -6.13
C THR A 21 -10.63 3.57 -4.71
N LEU A 22 -10.81 4.41 -3.70
CA LEU A 22 -10.99 3.92 -2.32
C LEU A 22 -12.15 2.91 -2.22
N THR A 23 -13.25 3.17 -2.94
CA THR A 23 -14.40 2.27 -2.97
C THR A 23 -14.07 0.94 -3.63
N THR A 24 -13.50 0.96 -4.85
CA THR A 24 -13.24 -0.29 -5.58
C THR A 24 -12.16 -1.14 -4.92
N ALA A 25 -11.13 -0.51 -4.33
CA ALA A 25 -10.11 -1.20 -3.56
C ALA A 25 -10.70 -1.82 -2.28
N SER A 26 -11.54 -1.08 -1.54
CA SER A 26 -12.21 -1.61 -0.33
C SER A 26 -13.11 -2.80 -0.67
N THR A 27 -13.92 -2.69 -1.72
CA THR A 27 -14.79 -3.78 -2.18
C THR A 27 -13.99 -5.04 -2.54
N ALA A 28 -12.85 -4.89 -3.25
CA ALA A 28 -11.99 -6.01 -3.59
C ALA A 28 -11.42 -6.71 -2.34
N ILE A 29 -10.90 -5.93 -1.38
CA ILE A 29 -10.35 -6.46 -0.12
C ILE A 29 -11.42 -7.24 0.68
N HIS A 30 -12.64 -6.71 0.76
CA HIS A 30 -13.75 -7.40 1.42
C HIS A 30 -14.17 -8.68 0.70
N ALA A 31 -14.09 -8.70 -0.63
CA ALA A 31 -14.38 -9.90 -1.41
C ALA A 31 -13.32 -11.00 -1.16
N TRP A 32 -12.03 -10.65 -1.17
CA TRP A 32 -10.93 -11.59 -0.95
C TRP A 32 -10.95 -12.27 0.41
N ALA A 33 -11.50 -11.62 1.44
CA ALA A 33 -11.65 -12.22 2.76
C ALA A 33 -12.48 -13.52 2.79
N LYS A 34 -13.30 -13.76 1.76
CA LYS A 34 -14.22 -14.90 1.66
C LYS A 34 -13.56 -16.19 1.16
N ASP A 35 -12.50 -16.09 0.36
CA ASP A 35 -11.88 -17.25 -0.27
C ASP A 35 -10.65 -17.81 0.49
N LYS A 36 -10.22 -17.11 1.56
CA LYS A 36 -9.08 -17.50 2.40
C LYS A 36 -7.77 -17.71 1.63
N THR A 37 -7.63 -17.06 0.48
CA THR A 37 -6.38 -17.09 -0.28
C THR A 37 -5.47 -15.96 0.18
N SER A 38 -4.21 -16.32 0.43
CA SER A 38 -3.19 -15.37 0.85
C SER A 38 -2.80 -14.45 -0.30
N ARG A 39 -2.79 -13.15 -0.03
CA ARG A 39 -2.48 -12.11 -1.03
C ARG A 39 -1.76 -10.96 -0.38
N PHE A 40 -1.08 -10.15 -1.16
CA PHE A 40 -0.55 -8.88 -0.68
C PHE A 40 -0.87 -7.71 -1.60
N VAL A 41 -1.02 -6.55 -0.99
CA VAL A 41 -1.32 -5.26 -1.61
C VAL A 41 -0.16 -4.31 -1.38
N CYS A 42 0.36 -3.74 -2.46
CA CYS A 42 1.36 -2.68 -2.41
C CYS A 42 0.71 -1.32 -2.65
N ILE A 43 1.20 -0.31 -1.96
CA ILE A 43 0.75 1.08 -2.10
C ILE A 43 1.92 1.89 -2.61
N ARG A 44 1.77 2.54 -3.76
CA ARG A 44 2.90 3.13 -4.49
C ARG A 44 2.72 4.59 -4.84
N ASP A 45 3.76 5.35 -4.49
CA ASP A 45 4.04 6.67 -5.01
C ASP A 45 5.17 6.59 -6.06
N VAL A 46 5.59 7.74 -6.59
CA VAL A 46 6.70 7.83 -7.55
C VAL A 46 7.98 7.23 -6.97
N HIS A 47 8.25 7.41 -5.68
CA HIS A 47 9.47 6.89 -5.05
C HIS A 47 9.49 5.36 -5.02
N GLY A 48 8.36 4.73 -4.69
CA GLY A 48 8.23 3.28 -4.73
C GLY A 48 8.35 2.71 -6.15
N ILE A 49 7.76 3.36 -7.16
CA ILE A 49 7.91 2.96 -8.56
C ILE A 49 9.36 3.06 -9.03
N MET A 50 10.05 4.15 -8.70
CA MET A 50 11.45 4.33 -9.09
C MET A 50 12.39 3.34 -8.40
N GLN A 51 12.13 2.99 -7.13
CA GLN A 51 12.86 1.89 -6.48
C GLN A 51 12.63 0.56 -7.19
N ALA A 52 11.39 0.23 -7.54
CA ALA A 52 11.09 -1.00 -8.29
C ALA A 52 11.70 -1.00 -9.69
N TYR A 53 11.85 0.16 -10.34
CA TYR A 53 12.54 0.28 -11.62
C TYR A 53 14.05 0.00 -11.51
N ASP A 54 14.67 0.42 -10.40
CA ASP A 54 16.11 0.27 -10.15
C ASP A 54 16.49 -1.10 -9.56
N ASP A 55 15.54 -1.81 -8.95
CA ASP A 55 15.73 -3.08 -8.25
C ASP A 55 14.91 -4.20 -8.92
N PRO A 56 15.57 -5.14 -9.64
CA PRO A 56 14.90 -6.26 -10.30
C PRO A 56 14.10 -7.14 -9.34
N GLU A 57 14.60 -7.36 -8.11
CA GLU A 57 13.92 -8.22 -7.14
C GLU A 57 12.62 -7.58 -6.66
N LEU A 58 12.67 -6.27 -6.41
CA LEU A 58 11.49 -5.50 -6.07
C LEU A 58 10.53 -5.39 -7.27
N SER A 59 11.02 -5.31 -8.50
CA SER A 59 10.20 -5.35 -9.72
C SER A 59 9.40 -6.65 -9.82
N GLU A 60 10.07 -7.81 -9.69
CA GLU A 60 9.41 -9.11 -9.72
C GLU A 60 8.38 -9.27 -8.59
N LEU A 61 8.67 -8.73 -7.40
CA LEU A 61 7.71 -8.72 -6.29
C LEU A 61 6.40 -8.01 -6.67
N HIS A 62 6.44 -6.91 -7.43
CA HIS A 62 5.21 -6.23 -7.83
C HIS A 62 4.36 -7.04 -8.80
N LYS A 63 4.97 -7.93 -9.58
CA LYS A 63 4.22 -8.78 -10.52
C LYS A 63 3.37 -9.83 -9.80
N SER A 64 3.75 -10.20 -8.58
CA SER A 64 2.97 -11.12 -7.75
C SER A 64 2.01 -10.43 -6.77
N ALA A 65 1.98 -9.09 -6.74
CA ALA A 65 1.02 -8.35 -5.92
C ALA A 65 -0.40 -8.51 -6.50
N ALA A 66 -1.37 -8.79 -5.63
CA ALA A 66 -2.78 -8.87 -6.04
C ALA A 66 -3.35 -7.50 -6.42
N MET A 67 -2.78 -6.43 -5.84
CA MET A 67 -3.13 -5.05 -6.17
C MET A 67 -1.97 -4.11 -5.86
N VAL A 68 -1.73 -3.18 -6.78
CA VAL A 68 -0.78 -2.07 -6.59
C VAL A 68 -1.55 -0.76 -6.70
N THR A 69 -1.83 -0.12 -5.56
CA THR A 69 -2.66 1.09 -5.54
C THR A 69 -1.83 2.37 -5.79
N PRO A 70 -2.40 3.38 -6.48
CA PRO A 70 -1.72 4.65 -6.72
C PRO A 70 -1.90 5.61 -5.53
N ASP A 71 -0.86 5.78 -4.72
CA ASP A 71 -0.78 6.82 -3.69
C ASP A 71 -0.41 8.17 -4.30
N GLY A 72 0.52 8.21 -5.25
CA GLY A 72 0.98 9.46 -5.84
C GLY A 72 0.03 10.01 -6.91
N MET A 73 -0.28 11.32 -6.86
CA MET A 73 -1.01 12.02 -7.94
C MET A 73 -0.39 11.83 -9.34
N PRO A 74 0.95 11.77 -9.52
CA PRO A 74 1.53 11.45 -10.83
C PRO A 74 1.05 10.12 -11.42
N LEU A 75 0.85 9.10 -10.59
CA LEU A 75 0.34 7.80 -11.06
C LEU A 75 -1.13 7.91 -11.48
N VAL A 76 -1.92 8.69 -10.75
CA VAL A 76 -3.32 8.99 -11.08
C VAL A 76 -3.41 9.75 -12.40
N TRP A 77 -2.56 10.76 -12.63
CA TRP A 77 -2.54 11.51 -13.89
C TRP A 77 -2.19 10.64 -15.09
N ILE A 78 -1.23 9.72 -14.93
CA ILE A 78 -0.86 8.76 -15.99
C ILE A 78 -2.07 7.89 -16.37
N GLY A 79 -2.76 7.31 -15.39
CA GLY A 79 -3.93 6.48 -15.65
C GLY A 79 -5.11 7.28 -16.25
N ARG A 80 -5.38 8.48 -15.74
CA ARG A 80 -6.44 9.36 -16.27
C ARG A 80 -6.16 9.82 -17.70
N ARG A 81 -4.89 10.10 -18.04
CA ARG A 81 -4.49 10.43 -19.41
C ARG A 81 -4.73 9.25 -20.38
N ALA A 82 -4.71 8.02 -19.88
CA ALA A 82 -5.10 6.83 -20.62
C ALA A 82 -6.63 6.55 -20.60
N GLY A 83 -7.44 7.49 -20.10
CA GLY A 83 -8.90 7.37 -20.04
C GLY A 83 -9.41 6.46 -18.92
N LEU A 84 -8.57 6.08 -17.96
CA LEU A 84 -8.94 5.14 -16.89
C LEU A 84 -9.55 5.88 -15.69
N PRO A 85 -10.59 5.31 -15.04
CA PRO A 85 -11.26 5.90 -13.88
C PRO A 85 -10.45 5.68 -12.59
N VAL A 86 -9.20 6.15 -12.57
CA VAL A 86 -8.29 6.00 -11.43
C VAL A 86 -8.36 7.20 -10.49
N GLU A 87 -8.32 6.93 -9.19
CA GLU A 87 -8.24 7.91 -8.12
C GLU A 87 -7.09 7.60 -7.17
N ARG A 88 -6.66 8.63 -6.43
CA ARG A 88 -5.64 8.47 -5.40
C ARG A 88 -6.16 7.52 -4.32
N THR A 89 -5.47 6.42 -4.13
CA THR A 89 -5.79 5.36 -3.16
C THR A 89 -4.56 5.19 -2.26
N CYS A 90 -4.35 6.14 -1.34
CA CYS A 90 -3.20 6.13 -0.44
C CYS A 90 -3.42 5.27 0.81
N GLY A 91 -2.34 4.82 1.44
CA GLY A 91 -2.39 3.89 2.59
C GLY A 91 -3.27 4.35 3.76
N PRO A 92 -3.11 5.58 4.26
CA PRO A 92 -3.96 6.08 5.34
C PRO A 92 -5.45 6.12 4.96
N ASP A 93 -5.78 6.54 3.74
CA ASP A 93 -7.18 6.69 3.31
C ASP A 93 -7.81 5.33 2.99
N LEU A 94 -7.05 4.41 2.39
CA LEU A 94 -7.48 3.04 2.14
C LEU A 94 -7.72 2.30 3.45
N MET A 95 -6.83 2.45 4.43
CA MET A 95 -6.98 1.87 5.75
C MET A 95 -8.25 2.36 6.45
N ASP A 96 -8.47 3.67 6.47
CA ASP A 96 -9.67 4.25 7.07
C ASP A 96 -10.95 3.77 6.37
N ARG A 97 -10.95 3.74 5.02
CA ARG A 97 -12.10 3.27 4.24
C ARG A 97 -12.43 1.80 4.50
N VAL A 98 -11.43 0.92 4.43
CA VAL A 98 -11.64 -0.52 4.64
C VAL A 98 -12.13 -0.78 6.06
N LEU A 99 -11.53 -0.16 7.08
CA LEU A 99 -11.95 -0.34 8.47
C LEU A 99 -13.36 0.21 8.72
N SER A 100 -13.71 1.36 8.14
CA SER A 100 -15.07 1.90 8.22
C SER A 100 -16.10 0.95 7.61
N ASP A 101 -15.83 0.42 6.42
CA ASP A 101 -16.71 -0.56 5.76
C ASP A 101 -16.81 -1.87 6.58
N SER A 102 -15.74 -2.20 7.31
CA SER A 102 -15.62 -3.43 8.12
C SER A 102 -16.44 -3.42 9.40
N ALA A 103 -16.77 -2.24 9.93
CA ALA A 103 -17.62 -2.11 11.11
C ALA A 103 -19.01 -2.75 10.93
N THR A 104 -19.50 -2.82 9.69
CA THR A 104 -20.78 -3.47 9.36
C THR A 104 -20.61 -4.87 8.80
N SER A 105 -19.50 -5.17 8.11
CA SER A 105 -19.27 -6.47 7.47
C SER A 105 -18.73 -7.55 8.42
N GLY A 106 -18.19 -7.16 9.59
CA GLY A 106 -17.63 -8.07 10.59
C GLY A 106 -16.24 -8.59 10.24
N LEU A 107 -15.58 -7.99 9.24
CA LEU A 107 -14.23 -8.34 8.81
C LEU A 107 -13.22 -8.15 9.95
N ARG A 108 -12.31 -9.11 10.12
CA ARG A 108 -11.34 -9.11 11.24
C ARG A 108 -9.99 -8.57 10.78
N HIS A 109 -9.46 -7.62 11.54
CA HIS A 109 -8.21 -6.93 11.22
C HIS A 109 -7.11 -7.21 12.23
N TYR A 110 -5.87 -7.25 11.73
CA TYR A 110 -4.67 -7.34 12.54
C TYR A 110 -3.71 -6.20 12.20
N PHE A 111 -3.11 -5.56 13.20
CA PHE A 111 -2.13 -4.48 12.98
C PHE A 111 -0.72 -4.95 13.32
N PHE A 112 0.18 -4.96 12.33
CA PHE A 112 1.56 -5.40 12.51
C PHE A 112 2.55 -4.30 12.09
N GLY A 113 3.24 -3.68 13.03
CA GLY A 113 4.22 -2.64 12.72
C GLY A 113 4.20 -1.44 13.67
N GLY A 114 4.72 -0.32 13.19
CA GLY A 114 4.92 0.89 14.00
C GLY A 114 6.04 0.73 15.03
N LYS A 115 6.13 1.71 15.94
CA LYS A 115 6.98 1.60 17.14
C LYS A 115 6.22 0.87 18.25
N PRO A 116 6.90 0.36 19.30
CA PRO A 116 6.22 -0.24 20.45
C PRO A 116 5.10 0.66 20.98
N GLY A 117 3.88 0.13 21.11
CA GLY A 117 2.69 0.86 21.55
C GLY A 117 1.93 1.59 20.44
N VAL A 118 2.43 1.65 19.20
CA VAL A 118 1.73 2.32 18.08
C VAL A 118 0.59 1.44 17.56
N ALA A 119 0.82 0.14 17.37
CA ALA A 119 -0.20 -0.76 16.85
C ALA A 119 -1.39 -0.90 17.83
N GLU A 120 -1.11 -0.96 19.13
CA GLU A 120 -2.10 -1.05 20.20
C GLU A 120 -2.90 0.25 20.31
N ARG A 121 -2.23 1.41 20.21
CA ARG A 121 -2.91 2.70 20.17
C ARG A 121 -3.79 2.84 18.92
N LEU A 122 -3.31 2.34 17.77
CA LEU A 122 -4.06 2.36 16.52
C LEU A 122 -5.34 1.52 16.64
N LYS A 123 -5.25 0.36 17.29
CA LYS A 123 -6.41 -0.47 17.66
C LYS A 123 -7.44 0.35 18.44
N ALA A 124 -7.03 0.97 19.55
CA ALA A 124 -7.93 1.78 20.38
C ALA A 124 -8.57 2.94 19.60
N VAL A 125 -7.80 3.65 18.78
CA VAL A 125 -8.30 4.78 17.95
C VAL A 125 -9.39 4.33 16.99
N PHE A 126 -9.23 3.18 16.33
CA PHE A 126 -10.20 2.72 15.34
C PHE A 126 -11.41 2.02 15.96
N GLU A 127 -11.25 1.33 17.09
CA GLU A 127 -12.39 0.75 17.83
C GLU A 127 -13.30 1.84 18.42
N ASP A 128 -12.72 2.97 18.88
CA ASP A 128 -13.49 4.15 19.30
C ASP A 128 -14.19 4.84 18.11
N ARG A 129 -13.47 5.00 16.98
CA ARG A 129 -14.01 5.66 15.78
C ARG A 129 -15.13 4.88 15.11
N TYR A 130 -15.05 3.55 15.10
CA TYR A 130 -15.97 2.67 14.37
C TYR A 130 -16.53 1.56 15.28
N PRO A 131 -17.63 1.82 16.00
CA PRO A 131 -18.30 0.80 16.80
C PRO A 131 -18.66 -0.43 15.96
N GLY A 132 -18.28 -1.62 16.43
CA GLY A 132 -18.48 -2.89 15.71
C GLY A 132 -17.27 -3.35 14.89
N LEU A 133 -16.23 -2.52 14.74
CA LEU A 133 -14.96 -2.93 14.13
C LEU A 133 -14.30 -4.04 14.97
N ARG A 134 -13.76 -5.05 14.30
CA ARG A 134 -13.09 -6.19 14.94
C ARG A 134 -11.58 -6.15 14.70
N VAL A 135 -10.82 -5.61 15.64
CA VAL A 135 -9.35 -5.69 15.63
C VAL A 135 -8.89 -6.85 16.52
N VAL A 136 -8.57 -7.98 15.88
CA VAL A 136 -8.30 -9.26 16.56
C VAL A 136 -6.86 -9.42 17.04
N GLY A 137 -5.98 -8.51 16.68
CA GLY A 137 -4.62 -8.47 17.21
C GLY A 137 -3.84 -7.24 16.78
N ALA A 138 -2.79 -6.96 17.53
CA ALA A 138 -1.86 -5.88 17.26
C ALA A 138 -0.48 -6.28 17.81
N SER A 139 0.57 -6.19 17.01
CA SER A 139 1.94 -6.41 17.48
C SER A 139 2.96 -5.59 16.68
N THR A 140 4.16 -5.46 17.22
CA THR A 140 5.26 -4.72 16.60
C THR A 140 6.46 -5.66 16.43
N PRO A 141 7.01 -5.82 15.21
CA PRO A 141 8.22 -6.61 15.01
C PRO A 141 9.45 -5.94 15.64
N PRO A 142 10.51 -6.69 15.92
CA PRO A 142 11.81 -6.11 16.25
C PRO A 142 12.31 -5.18 15.13
N PHE A 143 13.11 -4.17 15.47
CA PHE A 143 13.69 -3.21 14.52
C PHE A 143 14.90 -3.79 13.77
N ARG A 144 14.76 -5.01 13.27
CA ARG A 144 15.72 -5.74 12.45
C ARG A 144 14.97 -6.72 11.55
N GLU A 145 15.68 -7.42 10.69
CA GLU A 145 15.08 -8.52 9.94
C GLU A 145 14.68 -9.66 10.88
N LEU A 146 13.56 -10.32 10.54
CA LEU A 146 13.08 -11.50 11.24
C LEU A 146 13.88 -12.71 10.79
N THR A 147 14.26 -13.56 11.76
CA THR A 147 14.73 -14.91 11.44
C THR A 147 13.59 -15.74 10.84
N ASP A 148 13.90 -16.90 10.26
CA ASP A 148 12.86 -17.79 9.74
C ASP A 148 11.95 -18.30 10.87
N GLU A 149 12.47 -18.56 12.06
CA GLU A 149 11.68 -18.98 13.23
C GLU A 149 10.74 -17.88 13.69
N GLU A 150 11.21 -16.63 13.76
CA GLU A 150 10.38 -15.48 14.10
C GLU A 150 9.30 -15.21 13.05
N LEU A 151 9.63 -15.40 11.77
CA LEU A 151 8.64 -15.30 10.69
C LEU A 151 7.54 -16.36 10.85
N GLN A 152 7.90 -17.61 11.15
CA GLN A 152 6.91 -18.66 11.41
C GLN A 152 6.06 -18.36 12.64
N ALA A 153 6.67 -17.83 13.71
CA ALA A 153 5.93 -17.43 14.91
C ALA A 153 4.91 -16.32 14.61
N VAL A 154 5.31 -15.30 13.84
CA VAL A 154 4.41 -14.22 13.40
C VAL A 154 3.29 -14.75 12.51
N ALA A 155 3.60 -15.67 11.57
CA ALA A 155 2.57 -16.27 10.72
C ALA A 155 1.57 -17.11 11.51
N ALA A 156 2.04 -17.84 12.52
CA ALA A 156 1.20 -18.61 13.43
C ALA A 156 0.32 -17.70 14.31
N GLU A 157 0.87 -16.60 14.84
CA GLU A 157 0.15 -15.57 15.59
C GLU A 157 -0.99 -14.97 14.74
N ILE A 158 -0.67 -14.53 13.52
CA ILE A 158 -1.65 -14.00 12.57
C ILE A 158 -2.75 -15.02 12.28
N SER A 159 -2.38 -16.27 12.02
CA SER A 159 -3.34 -17.33 11.69
C SER A 159 -4.24 -17.68 12.88
N ALA A 160 -3.68 -17.77 14.09
CA ALA A 160 -4.41 -18.05 15.32
C ALA A 160 -5.38 -16.92 15.71
N SER A 161 -5.04 -15.66 15.39
CA SER A 161 -5.95 -14.52 15.62
C SER A 161 -7.22 -14.59 14.78
N GLY A 162 -7.20 -15.38 13.70
CA GLY A 162 -8.28 -15.42 12.71
C GLY A 162 -8.41 -14.13 11.91
N ALA A 163 -7.34 -13.33 11.77
CA ALA A 163 -7.39 -12.14 10.94
C ALA A 163 -7.79 -12.48 9.49
N ASP A 164 -8.59 -11.61 8.88
CA ASP A 164 -8.89 -11.70 7.45
C ASP A 164 -7.99 -10.72 6.66
N VAL A 165 -7.64 -9.58 7.27
CA VAL A 165 -6.74 -8.56 6.74
C VAL A 165 -5.66 -8.21 7.76
N VAL A 166 -4.41 -8.19 7.33
CA VAL A 166 -3.26 -7.78 8.15
C VAL A 166 -2.65 -6.51 7.56
N TRP A 167 -2.59 -5.46 8.36
CA TRP A 167 -2.01 -4.18 7.99
C TRP A 167 -0.54 -4.13 8.43
N ILE A 168 0.37 -3.95 7.48
CA ILE A 168 1.82 -3.91 7.72
C ILE A 168 2.29 -2.45 7.72
N GLY A 169 2.65 -1.94 8.89
CA GLY A 169 3.12 -0.56 9.10
C GLY A 169 4.63 -0.46 9.21
N LEU A 170 5.39 -0.82 8.18
CA LEU A 170 6.87 -0.75 8.15
C LEU A 170 7.37 0.10 6.97
N SER A 171 8.61 0.56 7.00
CA SER A 171 9.19 1.32 5.89
C SER A 171 9.31 0.46 4.62
N THR A 172 8.95 1.00 3.46
CA THR A 172 9.34 0.45 2.15
C THR A 172 10.87 0.47 1.98
N PRO A 173 11.51 -0.58 1.42
CA PRO A 173 10.91 -1.79 0.84
C PRO A 173 10.71 -2.97 1.83
N LYS A 174 10.99 -2.77 3.13
CA LYS A 174 10.98 -3.86 4.13
C LYS A 174 9.61 -4.53 4.27
N GLN A 175 8.53 -3.75 4.25
CA GLN A 175 7.17 -4.30 4.34
C GLN A 175 6.85 -5.21 3.16
N GLU A 176 7.34 -4.90 1.95
CA GLU A 176 7.03 -5.68 0.76
C GLU A 176 7.74 -7.03 0.78
N PHE A 177 9.02 -7.05 1.10
CA PHE A 177 9.75 -8.31 1.26
C PHE A 177 9.19 -9.16 2.41
N LEU A 178 8.79 -8.54 3.52
CA LEU A 178 8.12 -9.23 4.62
C LEU A 178 6.78 -9.85 4.15
N MET A 179 5.94 -9.08 3.46
CA MET A 179 4.66 -9.59 2.94
C MET A 179 4.87 -10.74 1.97
N ARG A 180 5.85 -10.66 1.06
CA ARG A 180 6.18 -11.75 0.13
C ARG A 180 6.54 -13.03 0.86
N ARG A 181 7.27 -12.94 1.98
CA ARG A 181 7.60 -14.10 2.84
C ARG A 181 6.37 -14.60 3.61
N LEU A 182 5.57 -13.71 4.20
CA LEU A 182 4.38 -14.08 5.00
C LEU A 182 3.24 -14.67 4.17
N VAL A 183 3.11 -14.30 2.89
CA VAL A 183 2.05 -14.84 2.03
C VAL A 183 2.11 -16.36 1.92
N ALA A 184 3.31 -16.95 1.95
CA ALA A 184 3.50 -18.41 1.91
C ALA A 184 3.04 -19.14 3.19
N HIS A 185 2.82 -18.42 4.29
CA HIS A 185 2.57 -18.99 5.63
C HIS A 185 1.25 -18.52 6.25
N THR A 186 0.45 -17.74 5.52
CA THR A 186 -0.82 -17.19 6.00
C THR A 186 -1.93 -17.43 4.99
N SER A 187 -3.18 -17.16 5.38
CA SER A 187 -4.37 -17.25 4.52
C SER A 187 -5.15 -15.92 4.54
N THR A 188 -4.41 -14.81 4.53
CA THR A 188 -4.91 -13.46 4.82
C THR A 188 -4.51 -12.47 3.73
N THR A 189 -5.23 -11.35 3.63
CA THR A 189 -4.79 -10.23 2.78
C THR A 189 -3.83 -9.34 3.56
N LEU A 190 -2.57 -9.28 3.13
CA LEU A 190 -1.55 -8.41 3.71
C LEU A 190 -1.52 -7.06 2.98
N ILE A 191 -1.52 -5.94 3.71
CA ILE A 191 -1.53 -4.60 3.10
C ILE A 191 -0.41 -3.73 3.70
N GLY A 192 0.58 -3.39 2.88
CA GLY A 192 1.68 -2.51 3.27
C GLY A 192 1.26 -1.05 3.25
N VAL A 193 1.16 -0.42 4.42
CA VAL A 193 0.65 0.96 4.58
C VAL A 193 1.68 1.96 5.08
N GLY A 194 2.90 1.52 5.36
CA GLY A 194 3.98 2.38 5.81
C GLY A 194 3.60 3.23 7.02
N ALA A 195 3.74 4.56 6.89
CA ALA A 195 3.49 5.52 7.95
C ALA A 195 2.00 5.77 8.27
N ALA A 196 1.06 5.01 7.70
CA ALA A 196 -0.37 5.16 7.99
C ALA A 196 -0.72 5.04 9.48
N PHE A 197 0.01 4.18 10.20
CA PHE A 197 -0.17 3.99 11.63
C PHE A 197 0.12 5.28 12.40
N ASP A 198 1.23 5.95 12.06
CA ASP A 198 1.64 7.20 12.69
C ASP A 198 0.66 8.35 12.37
N PHE A 199 0.08 8.36 11.17
CA PHE A 199 -0.92 9.36 10.80
C PHE A 199 -2.24 9.19 11.56
N HIS A 200 -2.73 7.96 11.70
CA HIS A 200 -3.99 7.69 12.39
C HIS A 200 -3.89 7.78 13.91
N THR A 201 -2.72 7.50 14.48
CA THR A 201 -2.45 7.71 15.91
C THR A 201 -2.13 9.16 16.28
N GLY A 202 -1.99 10.05 15.29
CA GLY A 202 -1.63 11.46 15.50
C GLY A 202 -0.15 11.70 15.83
N ALA A 203 0.70 10.67 15.74
CA ALA A 203 2.14 10.79 15.95
C ALA A 203 2.81 11.66 14.87
N VAL A 204 2.24 11.68 13.66
CA VAL A 204 2.70 12.54 12.55
C VAL A 204 1.51 13.33 11.99
N LYS A 205 1.71 14.63 11.76
CA LYS A 205 0.69 15.49 11.14
C LYS A 205 0.61 15.23 9.63
N ARG A 206 -0.60 14.96 9.10
CA ARG A 206 -0.86 14.92 7.65
C ARG A 206 -0.90 16.33 7.05
N ALA A 207 -0.56 16.45 5.77
CA ALA A 207 -0.78 17.69 5.03
C ALA A 207 -2.29 18.01 4.90
N PRO A 208 -2.70 19.28 4.82
CA PRO A 208 -4.09 19.66 4.52
C PRO A 208 -4.66 18.97 3.26
N ARG A 209 -5.97 18.66 3.25
CA ARG A 209 -6.63 17.90 2.16
C ARG A 209 -6.46 18.55 0.77
N TRP A 210 -6.49 19.88 0.69
CA TRP A 210 -6.31 20.59 -0.60
C TRP A 210 -4.88 20.42 -1.14
N ILE A 211 -3.86 20.37 -0.27
CA ILE A 211 -2.47 20.09 -0.64
C ILE A 211 -2.32 18.64 -1.12
N GLN A 212 -2.96 17.70 -0.43
CA GLN A 212 -2.99 16.29 -0.81
C GLN A 212 -3.62 16.07 -2.20
N LYS A 213 -4.76 16.73 -2.48
CA LYS A 213 -5.46 16.65 -3.78
C LYS A 213 -4.71 17.34 -4.91
N ALA A 214 -4.02 18.44 -4.62
CA ALA A 214 -3.20 19.15 -5.60
C ALA A 214 -1.91 18.39 -5.97
N GLY A 215 -1.55 17.33 -5.25
CA GLY A 215 -0.28 16.61 -5.44
C GLY A 215 0.95 17.37 -4.91
N ILE A 216 0.73 18.44 -4.14
CA ILE A 216 1.78 19.31 -3.58
C ILE A 216 2.21 18.81 -2.20
N GLU A 217 1.57 17.77 -1.65
CA GLU A 217 1.95 17.16 -0.36
C GLU A 217 3.44 16.82 -0.31
N SER A 218 3.94 16.33 -1.43
CA SER A 218 5.34 16.03 -1.65
C SER A 218 6.25 17.29 -1.48
N LEU A 219 5.86 18.44 -2.05
CA LEU A 219 6.56 19.72 -1.87
C LEU A 219 6.44 20.27 -0.44
N PHE A 220 5.27 20.13 0.19
CA PHE A 220 5.05 20.50 1.59
C PHE A 220 5.94 19.69 2.55
N ARG A 221 6.09 18.38 2.30
CA ARG A 221 7.02 17.53 3.06
C ARG A 221 8.47 17.91 2.78
N LEU A 222 8.83 18.27 1.54
CA LEU A 222 10.18 18.76 1.23
C LEU A 222 10.52 20.02 2.02
N ALA A 223 9.58 20.97 2.13
CA ALA A 223 9.78 22.18 2.93
C ALA A 223 9.96 21.84 4.43
N SER A 224 9.28 20.80 4.92
CA SER A 224 9.39 20.33 6.30
C SER A 224 10.66 19.49 6.58
N GLU A 225 11.16 18.73 5.61
CA GLU A 225 12.31 17.82 5.75
C GLU A 225 13.30 17.92 4.56
N PRO A 226 13.87 19.11 4.27
CA PRO A 226 14.62 19.36 3.04
C PRO A 226 15.87 18.48 2.89
N ARG A 227 16.62 18.28 3.99
CA ARG A 227 17.84 17.45 4.01
C ARG A 227 17.59 15.98 3.70
N ARG A 228 16.41 15.46 4.06
CA ARG A 228 16.06 14.05 3.83
C ARG A 228 15.48 13.84 2.44
N LEU A 229 14.73 14.81 1.92
CA LEU A 229 13.90 14.62 0.75
C LEU A 229 14.46 15.19 -0.55
N TRP A 230 15.47 16.07 -0.52
CA TRP A 230 15.96 16.76 -1.73
C TRP A 230 16.31 15.81 -2.89
N ARG A 231 16.93 14.65 -2.63
CA ARG A 231 17.26 13.66 -3.68
C ARG A 231 16.02 13.13 -4.39
N ARG A 232 14.91 12.93 -3.66
CA ARG A 232 13.65 12.45 -4.24
C ARG A 232 13.04 13.47 -5.21
N TYR A 233 13.28 14.76 -5.00
CA TYR A 233 12.69 15.80 -5.85
C TYR A 233 13.63 16.27 -6.95
N LEU A 234 14.89 16.57 -6.64
CA LEU A 234 15.80 17.17 -7.60
C LEU A 234 16.41 16.15 -8.57
N ILE A 235 16.46 14.88 -8.18
CA ILE A 235 17.06 13.82 -9.00
C ILE A 235 15.96 12.87 -9.51
N MET A 236 15.18 12.31 -8.59
CA MET A 236 14.26 11.23 -8.92
C MET A 236 13.00 11.70 -9.68
N ALA A 237 12.43 12.86 -9.36
CA ALA A 237 11.26 13.35 -10.09
C ALA A 237 11.55 13.69 -11.57
N PRO A 238 12.63 14.43 -11.93
CA PRO A 238 13.01 14.63 -13.33
C PRO A 238 13.30 13.33 -14.07
N ARG A 239 14.01 12.40 -13.40
CA ARG A 239 14.29 11.08 -13.96
C ARG A 239 13.00 10.29 -14.23
N PHE A 240 12.05 10.32 -13.31
CA PHE A 240 10.74 9.69 -13.50
C PHE A 240 10.00 10.28 -14.71
N VAL A 241 9.92 11.60 -14.82
CA VAL A 241 9.27 12.27 -15.96
C VAL A 241 9.93 11.88 -17.29
N PHE A 242 11.27 11.88 -17.35
CA PHE A 242 12.01 11.47 -18.54
C PHE A 242 11.71 10.01 -18.93
N LEU A 243 11.73 9.09 -17.95
CA LEU A 243 11.46 7.68 -18.20
C LEU A 243 10.02 7.43 -18.66
N ILE A 244 9.03 8.13 -18.08
CA ILE A 244 7.63 8.06 -18.51
C ILE A 244 7.45 8.60 -19.93
N ALA A 245 8.11 9.71 -20.27
CA ALA A 245 8.09 10.24 -21.63
C ALA A 245 8.66 9.22 -22.63
N ARG A 246 9.78 8.57 -22.28
CA ARG A 246 10.40 7.51 -23.09
C ARG A 246 9.48 6.29 -23.25
N GLN A 247 8.85 5.82 -22.16
CA GLN A 247 7.88 4.71 -22.19
C GLN A 247 6.70 5.05 -23.11
N SER A 248 6.17 6.28 -23.01
CA SER A 248 5.05 6.74 -23.84
C SER A 248 5.41 6.81 -25.32
N ALA A 249 6.60 7.32 -25.65
CA ALA A 249 7.10 7.35 -27.03
C ALA A 249 7.29 5.93 -27.60
N GLY A 250 7.83 5.00 -26.81
CA GLY A 250 7.99 3.60 -27.20
C GLY A 250 6.66 2.90 -27.51
N ARG A 251 5.60 3.15 -26.72
CA ARG A 251 4.26 2.61 -26.97
C ARG A 251 3.63 3.16 -28.25
N LEU A 252 3.78 4.45 -28.51
CA LEU A 252 3.26 5.08 -29.74
C LEU A 252 3.88 4.48 -31.00
N LEU A 253 5.19 4.20 -30.97
CA LEU A 253 5.91 3.58 -32.09
C LEU A 253 5.46 2.13 -32.35
N HIS A 254 5.14 1.36 -31.32
CA HIS A 254 4.63 0.00 -31.46
C HIS A 254 3.15 -0.07 -31.88
N SER A 255 2.33 0.93 -31.50
CA SER A 255 0.90 0.98 -31.88
C SER A 255 0.61 1.37 -33.33
N ARG A 256 1.64 1.83 -34.07
CA ARG A 256 1.53 2.27 -35.48
C ARG A 256 2.06 1.23 -36.49
N ARG A 257 2.41 0.04 -36.03
CA ARG A 257 2.74 -1.14 -36.86
C ARG A 257 1.61 -2.15 -36.75
#